data_AF-A0A420M513-F1
#
_entry.id   AF-A0A420M513-F1
#
_cell.length_a   1.000
_cell.length_b   1.000
_cell.length_c   1.000
_cell.angle_alpha   90.00
_cell.angle_beta   90.00
_cell.angle_gamma   90.00
#
_symmetry.space_group_name_H-M   'P 1'
#
loop_
_entity.id
_entity.type
_entity.pdbx_description
1 polymer ?
#
loop_
_entity_poly.entity_id
_entity_poly.type
_entity_poly.pdbx_seq_one_letter_code
_entity_poly.pdbx_strand_id
1 'polypeptide(L)'
;MTSPYDLNPAVAAAHAILLSQRRNRNTKESKPLTVRDAAERFKTSKSAVGRHLKSMKLYGKPDFSDNSRGRPRNLDEAEEKAVIAYIMWLERSGFPCNQQLIEEAANELRASRTPPAAPVRDGWYRRFLQDNPQLQKKNCRGARYRGLTDVQCR
;
A
#
# COMPACT_ATOMS: atom_id res chain seq x y z
N MET A 1 10.17 -21.65 -11.70
CA MET A 1 9.80 -20.22 -11.84
C MET A 1 8.33 -20.15 -12.16
N THR A 2 7.47 -19.86 -11.18
CA THR A 2 6.02 -19.77 -11.40
C THR A 2 5.75 -18.44 -12.10
N SER A 3 5.26 -18.49 -13.33
CA SER A 3 4.93 -17.29 -14.08
C SER A 3 3.81 -16.54 -13.33
N PRO A 4 3.88 -15.21 -13.13
CA PRO A 4 2.81 -14.46 -12.45
C PRO A 4 1.46 -14.58 -13.19
N TYR A 5 1.48 -15.04 -14.44
CA TYR A 5 0.32 -15.33 -15.27
C TYR A 5 -0.41 -16.64 -14.88
N ASP A 6 0.28 -17.58 -14.20
CA ASP A 6 -0.27 -18.89 -13.82
C ASP A 6 -0.97 -18.86 -12.45
N LEU A 7 -0.71 -17.82 -11.63
CA LEU A 7 -1.23 -17.70 -10.27
C LEU A 7 -2.68 -17.22 -10.21
N ASN A 8 -3.17 -16.52 -11.24
CA ASN A 8 -4.52 -15.98 -11.27
C ASN A 8 -5.28 -16.47 -12.51
N PRO A 9 -6.38 -17.24 -12.35
CA PRO A 9 -7.13 -17.79 -13.49
C PRO A 9 -7.68 -16.69 -14.42
N ALA A 10 -7.96 -15.49 -13.90
CA ALA A 10 -8.40 -14.36 -14.72
C ALA A 10 -7.27 -13.78 -15.60
N VAL A 11 -6.04 -13.78 -15.11
CA VAL A 11 -4.87 -13.32 -15.87
C VAL A 11 -4.52 -14.34 -16.95
N ALA A 12 -4.53 -15.64 -16.61
CA ALA A 12 -4.33 -16.73 -17.56
C ALA A 12 -5.38 -16.69 -18.69
N ALA A 13 -6.65 -16.49 -18.36
CA ALA A 13 -7.74 -16.36 -19.32
C ALA A 13 -7.53 -15.18 -20.28
N ALA A 14 -7.16 -14.02 -19.75
CA ALA A 14 -6.93 -12.83 -20.56
C ALA A 14 -5.67 -12.98 -21.45
N HIS A 15 -4.64 -13.68 -20.97
CA HIS A 15 -3.45 -14.00 -21.77
C HIS A 15 -3.79 -14.98 -22.91
N ALA A 16 -4.61 -16.01 -22.65
CA ALA A 16 -5.09 -16.94 -23.66
C ALA A 16 -5.87 -16.24 -24.79
N ILE A 17 -6.66 -15.20 -24.46
CA ILE A 17 -7.33 -14.35 -25.45
C ILE A 17 -6.31 -13.65 -26.34
N LEU A 18 -5.29 -13.01 -25.78
CA LEU A 18 -4.25 -12.32 -26.55
C LEU A 18 -3.50 -13.27 -27.49
N LEU A 19 -3.15 -14.48 -27.02
CA LEU A 19 -2.53 -15.51 -27.84
C LEU A 19 -3.44 -15.98 -28.97
N SER A 20 -4.75 -16.13 -28.72
CA SER A 20 -5.72 -16.50 -29.75
C SER A 20 -5.88 -15.41 -30.82
N GLN A 21 -5.88 -14.13 -30.42
CA GLN A 21 -5.93 -12.98 -31.35
C GLN A 21 -4.68 -12.92 -32.22
N ARG A 22 -3.50 -13.12 -31.63
CA ARG A 22 -2.23 -13.14 -32.36
C ARG A 22 -2.17 -14.30 -33.37
N ARG A 23 -2.62 -15.49 -32.97
CA ARG A 23 -2.71 -16.66 -33.87
C ARG A 23 -3.67 -16.39 -35.03
N ASN A 24 -4.88 -15.89 -34.73
CA ASN A 24 -5.84 -15.54 -35.78
C ASN A 24 -5.28 -14.49 -36.76
N ARG A 25 -4.54 -13.48 -36.28
CA ARG A 25 -3.90 -12.49 -37.17
C ARG A 25 -2.91 -13.14 -38.14
N ASN A 26 -2.18 -14.17 -37.69
CA ASN A 26 -1.14 -14.83 -38.47
C ASN A 26 -1.69 -15.91 -39.41
N THR A 27 -2.62 -16.75 -38.95
CA THR A 27 -3.11 -17.91 -39.71
C THR A 27 -4.48 -17.70 -40.34
N LYS A 28 -5.28 -16.73 -39.90
CA LYS A 28 -6.67 -16.46 -40.34
C LYS A 28 -7.67 -17.62 -40.22
N GLU A 29 -7.27 -18.76 -39.67
CA GLU A 29 -8.04 -20.01 -39.69
C GLU A 29 -9.16 -20.10 -38.63
N SER A 30 -9.00 -19.46 -37.45
CA SER A 30 -9.91 -19.67 -36.32
C SER A 30 -10.40 -18.38 -35.68
N LYS A 31 -11.70 -18.27 -35.37
CA LYS A 31 -12.26 -17.15 -34.58
C LYS A 31 -11.49 -17.01 -33.26
N PRO A 32 -11.06 -15.80 -32.88
CA PRO A 32 -10.33 -15.59 -31.62
C PRO A 32 -11.24 -15.89 -30.42
N LEU A 33 -10.62 -16.33 -29.32
CA LEU A 33 -11.32 -16.66 -28.08
C LEU A 33 -12.01 -15.42 -27.54
N THR A 34 -13.31 -15.50 -27.26
CA THR A 34 -14.04 -14.39 -26.68
C THR A 34 -13.81 -14.29 -25.17
N VAL A 35 -14.10 -13.12 -24.60
CA VAL A 35 -14.01 -12.92 -23.14
C VAL A 35 -14.93 -13.88 -22.38
N ARG A 36 -16.09 -14.21 -22.96
CA ARG A 36 -17.07 -15.13 -22.35
C ARG A 36 -16.54 -16.56 -22.34
N ASP A 37 -16.09 -17.04 -23.49
CA ASP A 37 -15.55 -18.41 -23.61
C ASP A 37 -14.31 -18.60 -22.74
N ALA A 38 -13.45 -17.59 -22.66
CA ALA A 38 -12.29 -17.62 -21.77
C ALA A 38 -12.70 -17.64 -20.29
N ALA A 39 -13.68 -16.83 -19.89
CA ALA A 39 -14.17 -16.83 -18.51
C ALA A 39 -14.76 -18.19 -18.11
N GLU A 40 -15.51 -18.84 -19.01
CA GLU A 40 -16.07 -20.18 -18.80
C GLU A 40 -14.97 -21.25 -18.72
N ARG A 41 -14.00 -21.25 -19.64
CA ARG A 41 -12.87 -22.20 -19.66
C ARG A 41 -12.01 -22.14 -18.40
N PHE A 42 -11.74 -20.93 -17.91
CA PHE A 42 -10.87 -20.70 -16.75
C PHE A 42 -11.65 -20.53 -15.44
N LYS A 43 -12.97 -20.81 -15.44
CA LYS A 43 -13.86 -20.73 -14.26
C LYS A 43 -13.70 -19.43 -13.46
N THR A 44 -13.73 -18.29 -14.16
CA THR A 44 -13.46 -16.97 -13.59
C THR A 44 -14.48 -15.94 -14.04
N SER A 45 -14.49 -14.76 -13.41
CA SER A 45 -15.47 -13.72 -13.75
C SER A 45 -15.12 -12.98 -15.04
N LYS A 46 -16.12 -12.76 -15.91
CA LYS A 46 -16.00 -11.98 -17.15
C LYS A 46 -15.40 -10.58 -16.91
N SER A 47 -15.79 -9.96 -15.80
CA SER A 47 -15.32 -8.63 -15.41
C SER A 47 -13.84 -8.63 -15.02
N ALA A 48 -13.35 -9.64 -14.29
CA ALA A 48 -11.93 -9.77 -13.98
C ALA A 48 -11.08 -9.99 -15.24
N VAL A 49 -11.51 -10.89 -16.13
CA VAL A 49 -10.84 -11.13 -17.42
C VAL A 49 -10.79 -9.84 -18.25
N GLY A 50 -11.90 -9.11 -18.34
CA GLY A 50 -11.96 -7.84 -19.07
C GLY A 50 -11.02 -6.77 -18.50
N ARG A 51 -10.92 -6.69 -17.17
CA ARG A 51 -10.03 -5.74 -16.49
C ARG A 51 -8.56 -6.02 -16.79
N HIS A 52 -8.11 -7.27 -16.62
CA HIS A 52 -6.74 -7.67 -16.95
C HIS A 52 -6.45 -7.55 -18.45
N LEU A 53 -7.40 -7.91 -19.31
CA LEU A 53 -7.24 -7.77 -20.77
C LEU A 53 -7.04 -6.30 -21.18
N LYS A 54 -7.82 -5.38 -20.61
CA LYS A 54 -7.67 -3.94 -20.86
C LYS A 54 -6.30 -3.45 -20.40
N SER A 55 -5.88 -3.82 -19.20
CA SER A 55 -4.58 -3.41 -18.65
C SER A 55 -3.41 -3.98 -19.47
N MET A 56 -3.47 -5.25 -19.88
CA MET A 56 -2.43 -5.85 -20.72
C MET A 56 -2.33 -5.20 -22.11
N LYS A 57 -3.45 -4.75 -22.69
CA LYS A 57 -3.44 -4.03 -23.97
C LYS A 57 -2.87 -2.62 -23.86
N LEU A 58 -3.13 -1.93 -22.74
CA LEU A 58 -2.71 -0.54 -22.54
C LEU A 58 -1.29 -0.41 -21.99
N TYR A 59 -0.95 -1.23 -20.99
CA TYR A 59 0.26 -1.10 -20.17
C TYR A 59 1.22 -2.28 -20.34
N GLY A 60 0.87 -3.32 -21.10
CA GLY A 60 1.71 -4.50 -21.31
C GLY A 60 1.81 -5.45 -20.10
N LYS A 61 1.19 -5.11 -18.97
CA LYS A 61 1.17 -5.92 -17.75
C LYS A 61 -0.27 -6.22 -17.28
N PRO A 62 -0.52 -7.35 -16.59
CA PRO A 62 -1.82 -7.61 -15.98
C PRO A 62 -2.18 -6.57 -14.93
N ASP A 63 -3.48 -6.34 -14.74
CA ASP A 63 -4.01 -5.46 -13.68
C ASP A 63 -3.86 -6.08 -12.29
N PHE A 64 -2.64 -6.18 -11.79
CA PHE A 64 -2.40 -6.38 -10.37
C PHE A 64 -2.51 -5.03 -9.68
N SER A 65 -3.26 -4.97 -8.57
CA SER A 65 -3.24 -3.78 -7.74
C SER A 65 -1.86 -3.71 -7.09
N ASP A 66 -0.95 -2.93 -7.69
CA ASP A 66 0.35 -2.59 -7.08
C ASP A 66 0.15 -1.84 -5.75
N ASN A 67 -1.03 -1.23 -5.57
CA ASN A 67 -1.47 -0.63 -4.32
C ASN A 67 -2.10 -1.68 -3.38
N SER A 68 -1.69 -1.65 -2.11
CA SER A 68 -2.41 -2.35 -1.03
C SER A 68 -3.90 -2.04 -1.14
N ARG A 69 -4.73 -3.06 -1.34
CA ARG A 69 -6.19 -2.89 -1.49
C ARG A 69 -6.73 -2.21 -0.23
N GLY A 70 -7.17 -0.95 -0.35
CA GLY A 70 -7.71 -0.22 0.79
C GLY A 70 -7.60 1.29 0.68
N ARG A 71 -7.98 1.95 1.77
CA ARG A 71 -7.83 3.40 1.95
C ARG A 71 -6.34 3.77 1.84
N PRO A 72 -6.00 4.87 1.14
CA PRO A 72 -4.63 5.37 1.10
C PRO A 72 -4.04 5.49 2.52
N ARG A 73 -2.76 5.15 2.67
CA ARG A 73 -2.05 5.33 3.95
C ARG A 73 -2.09 6.80 4.36
N ASN A 74 -2.07 7.03 5.67
CA ASN A 74 -2.11 8.40 6.21
C ASN A 74 -0.83 9.17 5.90
N LEU A 75 0.30 8.47 5.82
CA LEU A 75 1.60 9.00 5.43
C LEU A 75 2.05 8.27 4.16
N ASP A 76 2.81 8.95 3.32
CA ASP A 76 3.58 8.32 2.25
C ASP A 76 4.80 7.59 2.82
N GLU A 77 5.52 6.85 1.98
CA GLU A 77 6.65 6.04 2.42
C GLU A 77 7.80 6.90 2.97
N ALA A 78 8.02 8.11 2.45
CA ALA A 78 9.09 8.98 2.87
C ALA A 78 8.79 9.63 4.23
N GLU A 79 7.56 10.09 4.42
CA GLU A 79 7.05 10.62 5.67
C GLU A 79 7.01 9.55 6.76
N GLU A 80 6.55 8.34 6.44
CA GLU A 80 6.56 7.21 7.37
C GLU A 80 7.99 6.91 7.84
N LYS A 81 8.96 6.88 6.93
CA LYS A 81 10.39 6.74 7.27
C LYS A 81 10.91 7.89 8.12
N ALA A 82 10.51 9.14 7.84
CA ALA A 82 10.91 10.30 8.62
C ALA A 82 10.42 10.22 10.08
N VAL A 83 9.15 9.84 10.28
CA VAL A 83 8.59 9.64 11.64
C VAL A 83 9.30 8.49 12.36
N ILE A 84 9.57 7.37 11.68
CA ILE A 84 10.33 6.25 12.26
C ILE A 84 11.73 6.70 12.70
N ALA A 85 12.44 7.44 11.84
CA ALA A 85 13.78 7.95 12.14
C ALA A 85 13.76 8.92 13.34
N TYR A 86 12.74 9.78 13.41
CA TYR A 86 12.53 10.70 14.52
C TYR A 86 12.32 9.95 15.85
N ILE A 87 11.49 8.90 15.86
CA ILE A 87 11.28 8.05 17.04
C ILE A 87 12.57 7.35 17.46
N MET A 88 13.31 6.77 16.49
CA MET A 88 14.60 6.13 16.78
C MET A 88 15.63 7.11 17.35
N TRP A 89 15.62 8.36 16.89
CA TRP A 89 16.49 9.41 17.41
C TRP A 89 16.10 9.83 18.84
N LEU A 90 14.82 9.99 19.13
CA LEU A 90 14.32 10.27 20.49
C LEU A 90 14.76 9.17 21.47
N GLU A 91 14.59 7.90 21.09
CA GLU A 91 15.03 6.76 21.90
C GLU A 91 16.53 6.78 22.16
N ARG A 92 17.35 6.98 21.12
CA ARG A 92 18.81 7.02 21.23
C ARG A 92 19.30 8.19 22.07
N SER A 93 18.54 9.27 22.11
CA SER A 93 18.87 10.48 22.88
C SER A 93 18.31 10.47 24.30
N GLY A 94 17.55 9.44 24.68
CA GLY A 94 16.95 9.31 26.01
C GLY A 94 15.74 10.21 26.26
N PHE A 95 15.15 10.81 25.22
CA PHE A 95 13.92 11.59 25.34
C PHE A 95 12.69 10.68 25.39
N PRO A 96 11.62 11.09 26.12
CA PRO A 96 10.39 10.31 26.18
C PRO A 96 9.65 10.34 24.83
N CYS A 97 9.41 9.16 24.26
CA CYS A 97 8.54 9.01 23.09
C CYS A 97 7.06 9.07 23.51
N ASN A 98 6.47 10.27 23.47
CA ASN A 98 5.04 10.47 23.73
C ASN A 98 4.20 10.36 22.44
N GLN A 99 3.01 9.77 22.52
CA GLN A 99 2.08 9.65 21.38
C GLN A 99 1.77 11.03 20.79
N GLN A 100 1.46 12.02 21.63
CA GLN A 100 1.10 13.36 21.17
C GLN A 100 2.21 14.00 20.33
N LEU A 101 3.47 13.87 20.77
CA LEU A 101 4.63 14.38 20.05
C LEU A 101 4.79 13.73 18.68
N ILE A 102 4.54 12.43 18.59
CA ILE A 102 4.63 11.67 17.34
C ILE A 102 3.49 12.05 16.38
N GLU A 103 2.29 12.27 16.91
CA GLU A 103 1.14 12.76 16.13
C GLU A 103 1.36 14.19 15.63
N GLU A 104 1.94 15.07 16.45
CA GLU A 104 2.32 16.44 16.06
C GLU A 104 3.36 16.44 14.94
N ALA A 105 4.44 15.64 15.06
CA ALA A 105 5.44 15.50 14.01
C ALA A 105 4.84 14.96 12.69
N ALA A 106 3.92 13.99 12.78
CA ALA A 106 3.21 13.48 11.61
C ALA A 106 2.26 14.52 10.98
N ASN A 107 1.62 15.35 11.80
CA ASN A 107 0.75 16.43 11.34
C ASN A 107 1.55 17.55 10.67
N GLU A 108 2.75 17.86 11.17
CA GLU A 108 3.66 18.83 10.55
C GLU A 108 4.06 18.39 9.13
N LEU A 109 4.43 17.13 8.96
CA LEU A 109 4.71 16.55 7.63
C LEU A 109 3.49 16.67 6.70
N ARG A 110 2.30 16.35 7.19
CA ARG A 110 1.05 16.45 6.41
C ARG A 110 0.68 17.88 6.05
N ALA A 111 0.92 18.83 6.95
CA ALA A 111 0.71 20.25 6.72
C ALA A 111 1.71 20.82 5.70
N SER A 112 2.93 20.26 5.63
CA SER A 112 3.96 20.66 4.67
C SER A 112 3.70 20.23 3.21
N ARG A 113 2.71 19.36 2.98
CA ARG A 113 2.37 18.88 1.61
C ARG A 113 1.81 20.00 0.74
N THR A 114 1.92 19.79 -0.58
CA THR A 114 1.25 20.62 -1.58
C THR A 114 0.28 19.76 -2.39
N PRO A 115 -1.05 19.86 -2.19
CA PRO A 115 -1.77 20.67 -1.19
C PRO A 115 -1.65 20.10 0.24
N PRO A 116 -1.86 20.92 1.28
CA PRO A 116 -1.78 20.48 2.67
C PRO A 116 -2.86 19.43 2.97
N ALA A 117 -2.47 18.38 3.69
CA ALA A 117 -3.40 17.33 4.10
C ALA A 117 -3.97 17.61 5.49
N ALA A 118 -5.23 17.22 5.71
CA ALA A 118 -5.84 17.28 7.05
C ALA A 118 -5.02 16.47 8.08
N PRO A 119 -5.12 16.75 9.39
CA PRO A 119 -4.42 16.01 10.43
C PRO A 119 -4.67 14.49 10.41
N VAL A 120 -3.79 13.73 11.06
CA VAL A 120 -3.99 12.30 11.29
C VAL A 120 -5.25 12.07 12.12
N ARG A 121 -5.96 10.97 11.84
CA ARG A 121 -7.21 10.62 12.52
C ARG A 121 -6.93 9.81 13.79
N ASP A 122 -7.90 9.81 14.69
CA ASP A 122 -7.90 8.98 15.89
C ASP A 122 -7.54 7.52 15.58
N GLY A 123 -6.64 6.97 16.40
CA GLY A 123 -6.17 5.60 16.25
C GLY A 123 -5.18 5.36 15.12
N TRP A 124 -4.73 6.41 14.41
CA TRP A 124 -3.60 6.32 13.49
C TRP A 124 -2.35 5.81 14.19
N TYR A 125 -1.98 6.36 15.35
CA TYR A 125 -0.78 5.97 16.08
C TYR A 125 -0.73 4.46 16.39
N ARG A 126 -1.87 3.88 16.80
CA ARG A 126 -1.98 2.44 17.05
C ARG A 126 -1.72 1.61 15.79
N ARG A 127 -2.27 2.01 14.64
CA ARG A 127 -2.03 1.33 13.37
C ARG A 127 -0.59 1.51 12.89
N PHE A 128 -0.04 2.71 13.04
CA PHE A 128 1.35 3.01 12.72
C PHE A 128 2.31 2.09 13.49
N LEU A 129 2.06 1.86 14.78
CA LEU A 129 2.84 0.89 15.56
C LEU A 129 2.62 -0.55 15.10
N GLN A 130 1.41 -0.95 14.71
CA GLN A 130 1.13 -2.28 14.15
C GLN A 130 1.89 -2.54 12.84
N ASP A 131 1.93 -1.55 11.97
CA ASP A 131 2.63 -1.61 10.68
C ASP A 131 4.17 -1.56 10.86
N ASN A 132 4.65 -1.05 12.00
CA ASN A 132 6.07 -0.87 12.32
C ASN A 132 6.48 -1.63 13.60
N PRO A 133 6.52 -2.98 13.57
CA PRO A 133 6.84 -3.79 14.74
C PRO A 133 8.24 -3.54 15.32
N GLN A 134 9.16 -2.97 14.54
CA GLN A 134 10.47 -2.53 15.00
C GLN A 134 10.41 -1.45 16.11
N LEU A 135 9.28 -0.73 16.21
CA LEU A 135 9.02 0.27 17.24
C LEU A 135 8.33 -0.35 18.48
N GLN A 136 7.64 -1.49 18.36
CA GLN A 136 6.88 -2.09 19.47
C GLN A 136 7.77 -2.73 20.55
N LYS A 137 8.94 -3.25 20.17
CA LYS A 137 9.85 -3.96 21.11
C LYS A 137 10.63 -3.00 22.03
N LYS A 138 10.55 -1.69 21.79
CA LYS A 138 11.31 -0.67 22.50
C LYS A 138 10.33 0.24 23.21
N ASN A 139 10.41 0.24 24.53
CA ASN A 139 9.35 0.70 25.42
C ASN A 139 9.08 2.21 25.29
N CYS A 140 8.20 2.61 24.37
CA CYS A 140 7.38 3.81 24.53
C CYS A 140 6.30 3.54 25.59
N ARG A 141 6.70 3.05 26.78
CA ARG A 141 5.78 2.82 27.89
C ARG A 141 5.51 4.18 28.52
N GLY A 142 4.26 4.61 28.39
CA GLY A 142 3.74 5.92 28.77
C GLY A 142 4.39 6.56 29.98
N ALA A 143 5.10 7.66 29.73
CA ALA A 143 5.20 8.72 30.71
C ALA A 143 3.81 9.38 30.82
N ARG A 144 2.99 8.91 31.77
CA ARG A 144 1.99 9.79 32.35
C ARG A 144 2.78 10.91 33.01
N TYR A 145 2.77 12.11 32.45
CA TYR A 145 3.25 13.29 33.14
C TYR A 145 2.42 13.45 34.42
N ARG A 146 2.99 13.09 35.57
CA ARG A 146 2.56 13.58 36.88
C ARG A 146 3.56 14.67 37.24
N GLY A 147 3.04 15.87 37.51
CA GLY A 147 3.71 17.16 37.49
C GLY A 147 5.16 17.19 37.99
N LEU A 148 6.01 17.83 37.19
CA LEU A 148 7.24 18.48 37.63
C LEU A 148 6.97 19.98 37.55
N THR A 149 6.41 20.53 38.62
CA THR A 149 6.61 21.93 38.97
C THR A 149 8.02 22.08 39.54
N ASP A 150 8.65 23.22 39.24
CA ASP A 150 9.93 23.71 39.74
C ASP A 150 11.21 23.02 39.24
N VAL A 151 11.78 23.61 38.18
CA VAL A 151 13.22 23.91 38.16
C VAL A 151 13.38 25.38 37.85
N GLN A 152 13.64 26.14 38.90
CA GLN A 152 13.97 27.55 38.87
C GLN A 152 15.39 27.72 38.31
N CYS A 153 15.51 28.42 37.18
CA CYS A 153 16.80 28.89 36.68
C CYS A 153 17.45 29.79 37.73
N ARG A 154 18.67 29.43 38.13
CA ARG A 154 19.67 30.36 38.68
C ARG A 154 20.80 30.50 37.68
#